data_AF-A0AA44DAM2-F1
#
_entry.id   AF-A0AA44DAM2-F1
#
_cell.length_a   1.000
_cell.length_b   1.000
_cell.length_c   1.000
_cell.angle_alpha   90.00
_cell.angle_beta   90.00
_cell.angle_gamma   90.00
#
_symmetry.space_group_name_H-M   'P 1'
#
loop_
_entity.id
_entity.type
_entity.pdbx_description
1 polymer ?
#
loop_
_entity_poly.entity_id
_entity_poly.type
_entity_poly.pdbx_seq_one_letter_code
_entity_poly.pdbx_strand_id
1 'polypeptide(L)'
;ARALRRAEAARTGLTRHRPGGLDALVDPAEADAHARTLLGPLLDRPVLVETLRVWLSLHGGWDRTATALDVHRNTVRQRIARCAALLDADLEDAGTRMELWFALRRL
;
A
#
# COMPACT_ATOMS: atom_id res chain seq x y z
N ALA A 1 34.88 -2.17 -0.01
CA ALA A 1 35.71 -0.97 -0.31
C ALA A 1 36.33 -0.95 -1.72
N ARG A 2 36.51 -2.08 -2.44
CA ARG A 2 37.18 -2.10 -3.76
C ARG A 2 36.37 -1.45 -4.90
N ALA A 3 35.04 -1.58 -4.89
CA ALA A 3 34.16 -0.99 -5.91
C ALA A 3 34.13 0.55 -5.84
N LEU A 4 34.05 1.12 -4.64
CA LEU A 4 34.08 2.57 -4.42
C LEU A 4 35.39 3.20 -4.93
N ARG A 5 36.54 2.63 -4.56
CA ARG A 5 37.86 3.10 -5.02
C ARG A 5 38.01 3.06 -6.55
N ARG A 6 37.38 2.10 -7.24
CA ARG A 6 37.35 2.06 -8.71
C ARG A 6 36.48 3.16 -9.31
N ALA A 7 35.30 3.39 -8.72
CA ALA A 7 34.39 4.44 -9.17
C ALA A 7 35.02 5.83 -9.03
N GLU A 8 35.69 6.09 -7.90
CA GLU A 8 36.47 7.32 -7.66
C GLU A 8 37.59 7.50 -8.70
N ALA A 9 38.41 6.47 -8.93
CA ALA A 9 39.52 6.52 -9.88
C ALA A 9 39.06 6.75 -11.33
N ALA A 10 37.91 6.19 -11.71
CA ALA A 10 37.33 6.35 -13.04
C ALA A 10 36.41 7.58 -13.17
N ARG A 11 36.17 8.33 -12.07
CA ARG A 11 35.14 9.39 -11.97
C ARG A 11 33.76 8.95 -12.50
N THR A 12 33.39 7.70 -12.22
CA THR A 12 32.08 7.15 -12.61
C THR A 12 31.18 7.04 -11.40
N GLY A 13 29.88 7.27 -11.58
CA GLY A 13 28.90 7.13 -10.50
C GLY A 13 28.84 5.69 -9.98
N LEU A 14 28.80 5.53 -8.65
CA LEU A 14 28.61 4.22 -8.00
C LEU A 14 27.16 4.09 -7.54
N THR A 15 26.38 3.23 -8.19
CA THR A 15 25.02 2.89 -7.75
C THR A 15 25.08 1.72 -6.76
N ARG A 16 24.54 1.90 -5.55
CA ARG A 16 24.25 0.78 -4.66
C ARG A 16 22.86 0.24 -4.97
N HIS A 17 22.78 -0.96 -5.52
CA HIS A 17 21.54 -1.72 -5.49
C HIS A 17 21.24 -2.12 -4.04
N ARG A 18 20.25 -1.49 -3.42
CA ARG A 18 19.66 -2.04 -2.21
C ARG A 18 18.74 -3.19 -2.62
N PRO A 19 18.80 -4.34 -1.93
CA PRO A 19 17.73 -5.32 -2.05
C PRO A 19 16.42 -4.66 -1.63
N GLY A 20 15.39 -4.78 -2.46
CA GLY A 20 14.10 -4.14 -2.25
C GLY A 20 13.30 -4.11 -3.55
N GLY A 21 11.98 -4.28 -3.46
CA GLY A 21 11.07 -4.11 -4.60
C GLY A 21 10.91 -2.63 -4.97
N LEU A 22 9.86 -2.30 -5.73
CA LEU A 22 9.55 -0.92 -6.13
C LEU A 22 9.50 0.06 -4.94
N ASP A 23 9.08 -0.40 -3.76
CA ASP A 23 9.05 0.37 -2.50
C ASP A 23 10.41 1.00 -2.14
N ALA A 24 11.53 0.41 -2.56
CA ALA A 24 12.87 0.92 -2.26
C ALA A 24 13.33 2.05 -3.19
N LEU A 25 12.57 2.35 -4.25
CA LEU A 25 12.85 3.43 -5.20
C LEU A 25 12.29 4.78 -4.75
N VAL A 26 11.42 4.80 -3.73
CA VAL A 26 10.76 6.00 -3.21
C VAL A 26 11.39 6.40 -1.88
N ASP A 27 11.49 7.70 -1.60
CA ASP A 27 11.94 8.17 -0.29
C ASP A 27 10.96 7.66 0.81
N PRO A 28 11.44 6.97 1.85
CA PRO A 28 10.57 6.39 2.87
C PRO A 28 9.71 7.42 3.62
N ALA A 29 10.26 8.60 3.91
CA ALA A 29 9.54 9.61 4.69
C ALA A 29 8.46 10.27 3.84
N GLU A 30 8.73 10.53 2.56
CA GLU A 30 7.73 11.01 1.61
C GLU A 30 6.62 9.98 1.40
N ALA A 31 6.97 8.69 1.24
CA ALA A 31 6.00 7.61 1.09
C ALA A 31 5.08 7.48 2.32
N ASP A 32 5.63 7.58 3.53
CA ASP A 32 4.85 7.51 4.77
C ASP A 32 3.94 8.74 4.95
N ALA A 33 4.41 9.93 4.56
CA ALA A 33 3.62 11.15 4.59
C ALA A 33 2.46 11.10 3.57
N HIS A 34 2.72 10.60 2.36
CA HIS A 34 1.68 10.35 1.35
C HIS A 34 0.64 9.36 1.86
N ALA A 35 1.08 8.22 2.40
CA ALA A 35 0.18 7.19 2.92
C ALA A 35 -0.72 7.71 4.05
N ARG A 36 -0.18 8.47 5.01
CA ARG A 36 -0.97 9.11 6.07
C ARG A 36 -1.98 10.12 5.54
N THR A 37 -1.62 10.86 4.48
CA THR A 37 -2.51 11.83 3.84
C THR A 37 -3.65 11.11 3.11
N LEU A 38 -3.31 10.14 2.26
CA LEU A 38 -4.27 9.36 1.48
C LEU A 38 -5.23 8.57 2.37
N LEU A 39 -4.71 7.89 3.40
CA LEU A 39 -5.50 7.04 4.29
C LEU A 39 -6.06 7.79 5.50
N GLY A 40 -5.82 9.11 5.60
CA GLY A 40 -6.29 9.99 6.68
C GLY A 40 -7.75 9.77 7.07
N PRO A 41 -8.70 9.74 6.11
CA PRO A 41 -10.12 9.49 6.39
C PRO A 41 -10.42 8.13 7.06
N LEU A 42 -9.50 7.17 7.00
CA LEU A 42 -9.66 5.83 7.56
C LEU A 42 -8.88 5.60 8.86
N LEU A 43 -7.93 6.46 9.24
CA LEU A 43 -7.00 6.19 10.36
C LEU A 43 -7.70 5.94 11.70
N ASP A 44 -8.80 6.64 11.98
CA ASP A 44 -9.60 6.45 13.21
C ASP A 44 -10.61 5.28 13.11
N ARG A 45 -10.53 4.48 12.03
CA ARG A 45 -11.47 3.40 11.71
C ARG A 45 -10.71 2.10 11.47
N PRO A 46 -10.10 1.51 12.52
CA PRO A 46 -9.20 0.36 12.38
C PRO A 46 -9.87 -0.84 11.68
N VAL A 47 -11.16 -1.06 11.92
CA VAL A 47 -11.94 -2.12 11.27
C VAL A 47 -12.04 -1.92 9.75
N LEU A 48 -12.16 -0.68 9.26
CA LEU A 48 -12.19 -0.37 7.83
C LEU A 48 -10.81 -0.53 7.20
N VAL A 49 -9.75 -0.08 7.89
CA VAL A 49 -8.36 -0.26 7.46
C VAL A 49 -8.02 -1.74 7.32
N GLU A 50 -8.36 -2.55 8.33
CA GLU A 50 -8.17 -4.00 8.31
C GLU A 50 -8.96 -4.65 7.17
N THR A 51 -10.25 -4.31 7.03
CA THR A 51 -11.08 -4.88 5.98
C THR A 51 -10.54 -4.56 4.59
N LEU A 52 -10.12 -3.31 4.34
CA LEU A 52 -9.51 -2.90 3.07
C LEU A 52 -8.18 -3.64 2.82
N ARG A 53 -7.32 -3.75 3.84
CA ARG A 53 -6.04 -4.47 3.75
C ARG A 53 -6.23 -5.93 3.37
N VAL A 54 -7.14 -6.64 4.04
CA VAL A 54 -7.42 -8.06 3.74
C VAL A 54 -8.05 -8.21 2.36
N TRP A 55 -9.01 -7.35 2.01
CA TRP A 55 -9.68 -7.40 0.70
C TRP A 55 -8.72 -7.17 -0.47
N LEU A 56 -7.82 -6.18 -0.37
CA LEU A 56 -6.79 -5.93 -1.38
C LEU A 56 -5.78 -7.08 -1.46
N SER A 57 -5.38 -7.65 -0.31
CA SER A 57 -4.47 -8.81 -0.26
C SER A 57 -5.07 -10.07 -0.88
N LEU A 58 -6.41 -10.16 -0.92
CA LEU A 58 -7.16 -11.24 -1.54
C LEU A 58 -7.72 -10.86 -2.93
N HIS A 59 -7.12 -9.85 -3.58
CA HIS A 59 -7.44 -9.40 -4.94
C HIS A 59 -8.92 -9.04 -5.15
N GLY A 60 -9.55 -8.45 -4.13
CA GLY A 60 -10.93 -8.04 -4.16
C GLY A 60 -11.95 -9.16 -3.94
N GLY A 61 -11.52 -10.34 -3.49
CA GLY A 61 -12.39 -11.49 -3.27
C GLY A 61 -13.32 -11.31 -2.09
N TRP A 62 -14.62 -11.07 -2.34
CA TRP A 62 -15.64 -10.88 -1.29
C TRP A 62 -15.73 -12.02 -0.30
N ASP A 63 -15.93 -13.24 -0.79
CA ASP A 63 -16.17 -14.40 0.07
C ASP A 63 -14.88 -14.83 0.79
N ARG A 64 -13.72 -14.75 0.11
CA ARG A 64 -12.42 -15.00 0.75
C ARG A 64 -12.13 -14.02 1.87
N THR A 65 -12.44 -12.74 1.67
CA THR A 65 -12.28 -11.70 2.71
C THR A 65 -13.24 -11.93 3.87
N ALA A 66 -14.48 -12.31 3.57
CA ALA A 66 -15.50 -12.61 4.56
C ALA A 66 -15.06 -13.77 5.46
N THR A 67 -14.56 -14.86 4.86
CA THR A 67 -13.98 -15.99 5.59
C THR A 67 -12.75 -15.58 6.41
N ALA A 68 -11.83 -14.80 5.83
CA ALA A 68 -10.61 -14.39 6.52
C ALA A 68 -10.86 -13.47 7.74
N LEU A 69 -11.93 -12.68 7.71
CA LEU A 69 -12.31 -11.74 8.77
C LEU A 69 -13.40 -12.30 9.70
N ASP A 70 -13.87 -13.53 9.49
CA ASP A 70 -15.01 -14.14 10.19
C ASP A 70 -16.26 -13.23 10.23
N VAL A 71 -16.63 -12.69 9.07
CA VAL A 71 -17.84 -11.87 8.91
C VAL A 71 -18.64 -12.33 7.71
N HIS A 72 -19.90 -11.88 7.63
CA HIS A 72 -20.72 -12.11 6.45
C HIS A 72 -20.23 -11.30 5.24
N ARG A 73 -20.34 -11.85 4.02
CA ARG A 73 -19.93 -11.18 2.76
C ARG A 73 -20.53 -9.80 2.55
N ASN A 74 -21.77 -9.57 3.01
CA ASN A 74 -22.42 -8.27 2.91
C ASN A 74 -21.74 -7.23 3.81
N THR A 75 -21.22 -7.63 4.97
CA THR A 75 -20.44 -6.75 5.85
C THR A 75 -19.17 -6.28 5.14
N VAL A 76 -18.48 -7.18 4.44
CA VAL A 76 -17.30 -6.80 3.62
C VAL A 76 -17.69 -5.78 2.55
N ARG A 77 -18.74 -6.06 1.77
CA ARG A 77 -19.22 -5.13 0.72
C ARG A 77 -19.56 -3.76 1.27
N GLN A 78 -20.26 -3.69 2.40
CA GLN A 78 -20.62 -2.43 3.06
C GLN A 78 -19.38 -1.66 3.54
N ARG A 79 -18.42 -2.36 4.16
CA ARG A 79 -17.17 -1.73 4.63
C ARG A 79 -16.32 -1.22 3.46
N ILE A 80 -16.19 -1.99 2.39
CA ILE A 80 -15.43 -1.56 1.20
C ILE A 80 -16.12 -0.39 0.49
N ALA A 81 -17.45 -0.42 0.35
CA ALA A 81 -18.21 0.72 -0.17
C ALA A 81 -18.03 1.97 0.72
N ARG A 82 -17.97 1.79 2.05
CA ARG A 82 -17.67 2.88 2.98
C ARG A 82 -16.25 3.40 2.82
N CYS A 83 -15.25 2.54 2.59
CA CYS A 83 -13.88 2.95 2.30
C CYS A 83 -13.82 3.79 1.02
N ALA A 84 -14.43 3.32 -0.08
CA ALA A 84 -14.50 4.05 -1.36
C ALA A 84 -15.08 5.46 -1.16
N ALA A 85 -16.20 5.55 -0.44
CA ALA A 85 -16.87 6.83 -0.18
C ALA A 85 -16.06 7.77 0.73
N LEU A 86 -15.31 7.25 1.71
CA LEU A 86 -14.49 8.06 2.60
C LEU A 86 -13.20 8.57 1.94
N LEU A 87 -12.66 7.77 1.01
CA LEU A 87 -11.44 8.08 0.27
C LEU A 87 -11.72 8.84 -1.03
N ASP A 88 -12.99 9.00 -1.41
CA ASP A 88 -13.41 9.50 -2.73
C ASP A 88 -12.69 8.76 -3.88
N ALA A 89 -12.67 7.44 -3.79
CA ALA A 89 -11.83 6.58 -4.63
C ALA A 89 -12.64 5.50 -5.36
N ASP A 90 -12.31 5.28 -6.63
CA ASP A 90 -12.86 4.17 -7.42
C ASP A 90 -12.11 2.88 -7.11
N LEU A 91 -12.69 2.05 -6.24
CA LEU A 91 -12.13 0.75 -5.89
C LEU A 91 -12.36 -0.31 -6.97
N GLU A 92 -12.93 -0.03 -8.14
CA GLU A 92 -12.89 -0.96 -9.28
C GLU A 92 -11.66 -0.74 -10.17
N ASP A 93 -11.04 0.45 -10.12
CA ASP A 93 -9.82 0.75 -10.84
C ASP A 93 -8.60 0.03 -10.22
N ALA A 94 -7.83 -0.64 -11.08
CA ALA A 94 -6.65 -1.39 -10.67
C ALA A 94 -5.50 -0.47 -10.20
N GLY A 95 -5.38 0.73 -10.79
CA GLY A 95 -4.39 1.73 -10.37
C GLY A 95 -4.65 2.21 -8.95
N THR A 96 -5.90 2.56 -8.66
CA THR A 96 -6.39 2.98 -7.34
C THR A 96 -6.19 1.88 -6.29
N ARG A 97 -6.54 0.62 -6.62
CA ARG A 97 -6.27 -0.53 -5.73
C ARG A 97 -4.78 -0.69 -5.42
N MET A 98 -3.92 -0.51 -6.42
CA MET A 98 -2.47 -0.62 -6.26
C MET A 98 -1.92 0.49 -5.37
N GLU A 99 -2.34 1.74 -5.60
CA GLU A 99 -1.92 2.88 -4.77
C GLU A 99 -2.33 2.67 -3.30
N LEU A 100 -3.56 2.27 -3.05
CA LEU A 100 -4.05 2.01 -1.69
C LEU A 100 -3.33 0.82 -1.04
N TRP A 101 -3.03 -0.24 -1.79
CA TRP A 101 -2.25 -1.36 -1.29
C TRP A 101 -0.85 -0.93 -0.88
N PHE A 102 -0.20 -0.09 -1.69
CA PHE A 102 1.11 0.48 -1.36
C PHE A 102 1.02 1.34 -0.10
N ALA A 103 0.07 2.28 -0.03
CA ALA A 103 -0.12 3.15 1.12
C ALA A 103 -0.37 2.36 2.42
N LEU A 104 -1.17 1.28 2.36
CA LEU A 104 -1.46 0.44 3.53
C LEU A 104 -0.26 -0.35 4.06
N ARG A 105 0.79 -0.55 3.25
CA ARG A 105 2.07 -1.15 3.66
C ARG A 105 3.03 -0.14 4.31
N ARG A 106 2.73 1.15 4.21
CA ARG A 106 3.48 2.26 4.82
C ARG A 106 2.91 2.72 6.17
N LEU A 107 1.69 2.28 6.51
CA LEU A 107 1.10 2.43 7.85
C LEU A 107 1.69 1.41 8.83
#